data_AF-A0A917U1X2-F1
#
_entry.id   AF-A0A917U1X2-F1
#
_cell.length_a   1.000
_cell.length_b   1.000
_cell.length_c   1.000
_cell.angle_alpha   90.00
_cell.angle_beta   90.00
_cell.angle_gamma   90.00
#
_symmetry.space_group_name_H-M   'P 1'
#
loop_
_entity.id
_entity.type
_entity.pdbx_description
1 polymer ?
#
loop_
_entity_poly.entity_id
_entity_poly.type
_entity_poly.pdbx_seq_one_letter_code
_entity_poly.pdbx_strand_id
1 'polypeptide(L)'
;MVLHAGNVDRLAEIADLAVSLGADRLELAHTRYYGWGMRNRATLIPARAQVDAAEQAAAEVHRRHGDRVEIVYVEPDYHTGRPKPCMNGWGTRQLVVAPNGDLLPCLAAAQLGLPIPSARTADLAGAWQHSALFNAFRGTGWMPQPCRSCALRDEDLGGCRCQAFQLTGDAAATDPACRLSPHHDTVRAAAGVPVRVPAIPRRAR
;
A
#
# COMPACT_ATOMS: atom_id res chain seq x y z
N MET A 1 14.03 -0.62 0.22
CA MET A 1 13.90 -2.07 0.47
C MET A 1 12.45 -2.40 0.74
N VAL A 2 11.95 -3.52 0.20
CA VAL A 2 10.62 -4.04 0.49
C VAL A 2 10.72 -5.08 1.61
N LEU A 3 10.02 -4.86 2.71
CA LEU A 3 9.98 -5.75 3.88
C LEU A 3 8.83 -6.75 3.77
N HIS A 4 9.10 -7.99 4.14
CA HIS A 4 8.15 -9.10 4.21
C HIS A 4 8.62 -10.11 5.26
N ALA A 5 7.79 -11.11 5.56
CA ALA A 5 8.08 -12.13 6.59
C ALA A 5 9.45 -12.84 6.46
N GLY A 6 10.04 -12.86 5.26
CA GLY A 6 11.32 -13.55 4.98
C GLY A 6 12.56 -12.70 5.20
N ASN A 7 12.44 -11.38 5.32
CA ASN A 7 13.58 -10.47 5.45
C ASN A 7 13.44 -9.41 6.54
N VAL A 8 12.24 -9.23 7.11
CA VAL A 8 11.97 -8.15 8.06
C VAL A 8 12.83 -8.24 9.33
N ASP A 9 13.17 -9.45 9.78
CA ASP A 9 14.03 -9.67 10.95
C ASP A 9 15.47 -9.19 10.73
N ARG A 10 15.87 -8.94 9.47
CA ARG A 10 17.20 -8.47 9.08
C ARG A 10 17.24 -6.97 8.79
N LEU A 11 16.22 -6.22 9.21
CA LEU A 11 16.10 -4.78 8.94
C LEU A 11 17.37 -4.01 9.32
N ALA A 12 17.93 -4.26 10.50
CA ALA A 12 19.15 -3.58 10.96
C ALA A 12 20.36 -3.87 10.07
N GLU A 13 20.60 -5.14 9.72
CA GLU A 13 21.70 -5.53 8.82
C GLU A 13 21.56 -4.88 7.44
N ILE A 14 20.33 -4.83 6.90
CA ILE A 14 20.04 -4.19 5.62
C ILE A 14 20.34 -2.69 5.69
N ALA A 15 19.97 -2.04 6.78
CA ALA A 15 20.22 -0.62 6.98
C ALA A 15 21.73 -0.32 7.13
N ASP A 16 22.44 -1.09 7.94
CA ASP A 16 23.89 -0.95 8.13
C ASP A 16 24.62 -1.13 6.79
N LEU A 17 24.20 -2.10 5.97
CA LEU A 17 24.73 -2.29 4.62
C LEU A 17 24.47 -1.07 3.73
N ALA A 18 23.23 -0.56 3.69
CA ALA A 18 22.88 0.61 2.87
C ALA A 18 23.71 1.85 3.25
N VAL A 19 23.91 2.08 4.55
CA VAL A 19 24.76 3.17 5.06
C VAL A 19 26.22 2.97 4.65
N SER A 20 26.74 1.74 4.74
CA SER A 20 28.12 1.43 4.34
C SER A 20 28.39 1.67 2.85
N LEU A 21 27.34 1.51 2.02
CA LEU A 21 27.39 1.77 0.58
C LEU A 21 27.26 3.26 0.24
N GLY A 22 27.09 4.13 1.24
CA GLY A 22 26.96 5.58 1.05
C GLY A 22 25.59 6.01 0.53
N ALA A 23 24.51 5.30 0.89
CA ALA A 23 23.17 5.69 0.48
C ALA A 23 22.73 7.01 1.13
N ASP A 24 22.22 7.94 0.32
CA ASP A 24 21.65 9.21 0.81
C ASP A 24 20.28 9.04 1.48
N ARG A 25 19.52 8.03 1.04
CA ARG A 25 18.18 7.73 1.55
C ARG A 25 17.92 6.23 1.60
N LEU A 26 17.28 5.79 2.69
CA LEU A 26 16.86 4.42 2.93
C LEU A 26 15.35 4.37 3.21
N GLU A 27 14.59 3.86 2.25
CA GLU A 27 13.17 3.56 2.43
C GLU A 27 12.96 2.09 2.81
N LEU A 28 12.33 1.85 3.95
CA LEU A 28 12.04 0.54 4.53
C LEU A 28 10.52 0.38 4.56
N ALA A 29 9.94 -0.15 3.49
CA ALA A 29 8.49 -0.23 3.33
C ALA A 29 8.01 -1.68 3.32
N HIS A 30 6.97 -1.98 4.10
CA HIS A 30 6.33 -3.30 4.06
C HIS A 30 5.64 -3.57 2.72
N THR A 31 5.60 -4.85 2.35
CA THR A 31 4.98 -5.31 1.11
C THR A 31 3.53 -4.85 1.03
N ARG A 32 3.18 -4.20 -0.08
CA ARG A 32 1.79 -3.90 -0.40
C ARG A 32 1.13 -5.15 -1.02
N TYR A 33 -0.01 -5.54 -0.51
CA TYR A 33 -0.72 -6.74 -0.98
C TYR A 33 -1.65 -6.41 -2.15
N TYR A 34 -1.06 -6.28 -3.34
CA TYR A 34 -1.79 -6.28 -4.61
C TYR A 34 -1.05 -7.10 -5.66
N GLY A 35 -1.76 -7.57 -6.70
CA GLY A 35 -1.16 -8.35 -7.78
C GLY A 35 -0.44 -9.61 -7.27
N TRP A 36 0.86 -9.71 -7.51
CA TRP A 36 1.67 -10.84 -7.03
C TRP A 36 1.89 -10.87 -5.52
N GLY A 37 1.91 -9.71 -4.85
CA GLY A 37 1.95 -9.64 -3.39
C GLY A 37 0.69 -10.26 -2.79
N MET A 38 -0.47 -10.00 -3.39
CA MET A 38 -1.74 -10.58 -2.97
C MET A 38 -1.79 -12.11 -3.15
N ARG A 39 -1.25 -12.63 -4.27
CA ARG A 39 -1.15 -14.08 -4.53
C ARG A 39 -0.23 -14.80 -3.55
N ASN A 40 0.81 -14.13 -3.09
CA ASN A 40 1.82 -14.69 -2.18
C ASN A 40 1.62 -14.22 -0.72
N ARG A 41 0.49 -13.60 -0.37
CA ARG A 41 0.32 -12.96 0.93
C ARG A 41 0.54 -13.89 2.13
N ALA A 42 0.20 -15.17 2.00
CA ALA A 42 0.39 -16.17 3.06
C ALA A 42 1.86 -16.36 3.47
N THR A 43 2.80 -16.07 2.56
CA THR A 43 4.25 -16.18 2.78
C THR A 43 4.91 -14.83 3.03
N LEU A 44 4.26 -13.73 2.62
CA LEU A 44 4.83 -12.39 2.65
C LEU A 44 4.38 -11.57 3.86
N ILE A 45 3.18 -11.84 4.42
CA ILE A 45 2.70 -11.14 5.61
C ILE A 45 3.54 -11.51 6.83
N PRO A 46 4.25 -10.54 7.46
CA PRO A 46 5.03 -10.82 8.66
C PRO A 46 4.11 -11.13 9.83
N ALA A 47 4.59 -11.99 10.74
CA ALA A 47 3.91 -12.23 12.01
C ALA A 47 3.93 -10.95 12.86
N ARG A 48 2.97 -10.82 13.79
CA ARG A 48 2.91 -9.67 14.71
C ARG A 48 4.24 -9.43 15.45
N ALA A 49 4.84 -10.49 16.00
CA ALA A 49 6.13 -10.40 16.70
C ALA A 49 7.28 -9.89 15.80
N GLN A 50 7.26 -10.25 14.51
CA GLN A 50 8.25 -9.73 13.56
C GLN A 50 8.05 -8.23 13.30
N VAL A 51 6.79 -7.77 13.25
CA VAL A 51 6.49 -6.34 13.10
C VAL A 51 6.92 -5.55 14.33
N ASP A 52 6.58 -6.02 15.53
CA ASP A 52 6.97 -5.37 16.79
C ASP A 52 8.52 -5.28 16.90
N ALA A 53 9.24 -6.35 16.54
CA ALA A 53 10.70 -6.35 16.51
C ALA A 53 11.28 -5.40 15.43
N ALA A 54 10.64 -5.34 14.27
CA ALA A 54 11.06 -4.46 13.17
C ALA A 54 10.87 -2.98 13.51
N GLU A 55 9.80 -2.62 14.22
CA GLU A 55 9.58 -1.26 14.71
C GLU A 55 10.69 -0.82 15.67
N GLN A 56 11.06 -1.69 16.60
CA GLN A 56 12.18 -1.45 17.52
C GLN A 56 13.52 -1.31 16.77
N ALA A 57 13.77 -2.21 15.80
CA ALA A 57 14.97 -2.16 14.98
C ALA A 57 15.03 -0.90 14.11
N ALA A 58 13.91 -0.46 13.54
CA ALA A 58 13.82 0.76 12.74
C ALA A 58 14.10 2.00 13.59
N ALA A 59 13.55 2.06 14.81
CA ALA A 59 13.84 3.14 15.75
C ALA A 59 15.33 3.19 16.13
N GLU A 60 15.94 2.04 16.38
CA GLU A 60 17.39 1.94 16.66
C GLU A 60 18.25 2.40 15.48
N VAL A 61 17.94 1.91 14.28
CA VAL A 61 18.63 2.32 13.04
C VAL A 61 18.51 3.81 12.81
N HIS A 62 17.34 4.40 13.05
CA HIS A 62 17.12 5.84 12.93
C HIS A 62 17.98 6.62 13.93
N ARG A 63 18.06 6.18 15.20
CA ARG A 63 18.95 6.81 16.20
C ARG A 63 20.42 6.72 15.81
N ARG A 64 20.86 5.61 15.22
CA ARG A 64 22.27 5.37 14.90
C ARG A 64 22.73 6.12 13.66
N HIS A 65 21.87 6.23 12.65
CA HIS A 65 22.27 6.67 11.31
C HIS A 65 21.49 7.88 10.76
N GLY A 66 20.49 8.38 11.48
CA GLY A 66 19.59 9.45 10.99
C GLY A 66 20.28 10.76 10.61
N ASP A 67 21.44 11.06 11.21
CA ASP A 67 22.25 12.25 10.86
C ASP A 67 23.01 12.09 9.54
N ARG A 68 23.13 10.85 9.03
CA ARG A 68 23.94 10.50 7.85
C ARG A 68 23.09 10.11 6.64
N VAL A 69 21.88 9.60 6.86
CA VAL A 69 20.99 9.08 5.82
C VAL A 69 19.54 9.40 6.16
N GLU A 70 18.75 9.81 5.17
CA GLU A 70 17.30 9.95 5.35
C GLU A 70 16.67 8.55 5.47
N ILE A 71 16.12 8.22 6.64
CA ILE A 71 15.48 6.91 6.87
C ILE A 71 13.97 7.07 6.97
N VAL A 72 13.26 6.39 6.07
CA VAL A 72 11.79 6.35 6.05
C VAL A 72 11.33 4.92 6.30
N TYR A 73 10.66 4.67 7.43
CA TYR A 73 10.05 3.38 7.75
C TYR A 73 8.52 3.44 7.56
N VAL A 74 7.96 2.48 6.82
CA VAL A 74 6.52 2.42 6.52
C VAL A 74 5.93 1.13 7.09
N GLU A 75 5.27 1.25 8.24
CA GLU A 75 4.55 0.16 8.93
C GLU A 75 3.52 -0.56 8.05
N PRO A 76 3.25 -1.86 8.31
CA PRO A 76 2.29 -2.66 7.57
C PRO A 76 0.84 -2.39 8.00
N ASP A 77 -0.02 -2.02 7.05
CA ASP A 77 -1.45 -1.71 7.28
C ASP A 77 -2.24 -2.86 7.97
N TYR A 78 -1.79 -4.11 7.84
CA TYR A 78 -2.49 -5.30 8.34
C TYR A 78 -2.41 -5.47 9.86
N HIS A 79 -1.51 -4.74 10.54
CA HIS A 79 -1.31 -4.82 11.98
C HIS A 79 -1.75 -3.56 12.74
N THR A 80 -1.92 -2.43 12.05
CA THR A 80 -2.27 -1.14 12.68
C THR A 80 -3.78 -0.97 12.94
N GLY A 81 -4.63 -1.65 12.15
CA GLY A 81 -6.08 -1.47 12.19
C GLY A 81 -6.56 -0.09 11.73
N ARG A 82 -5.66 0.73 11.17
CA ARG A 82 -5.92 2.07 10.63
C ARG A 82 -5.22 2.22 9.28
N PRO A 83 -5.97 2.40 8.18
CA PRO A 83 -5.36 2.62 6.88
C PRO A 83 -4.74 4.02 6.83
N LYS A 84 -3.66 4.16 6.07
CA LYS A 84 -3.09 5.45 5.68
C LYS A 84 -3.78 5.95 4.40
N PRO A 85 -3.81 7.28 4.13
CA PRO A 85 -4.32 7.79 2.86
C PRO A 85 -3.46 7.25 1.71
N CYS A 86 -4.03 6.28 0.98
CA CYS A 86 -3.30 5.56 -0.06
C CYS A 86 -2.85 6.54 -1.15
N MET A 87 -1.53 6.65 -1.36
CA MET A 87 -0.90 7.63 -2.25
C MET A 87 -1.32 9.09 -1.99
N ASN A 88 -1.59 9.43 -0.71
CA ASN A 88 -2.11 10.74 -0.28
C ASN A 88 -3.51 11.07 -0.84
N GLY A 89 -4.31 10.04 -1.14
CA GLY A 89 -5.68 10.20 -1.63
C GLY A 89 -5.80 9.93 -3.13
N TRP A 90 -6.92 9.29 -3.48
CA TRP A 90 -7.22 8.89 -4.85
C TRP A 90 -7.30 10.10 -5.79
N GLY A 91 -6.39 10.14 -6.77
CA GLY A 91 -6.37 11.21 -7.76
C GLY A 91 -6.18 12.59 -7.14
N THR A 92 -5.52 12.71 -5.98
CA THR A 92 -5.33 14.00 -5.30
C THR A 92 -3.97 14.63 -5.61
N ARG A 93 -2.90 13.83 -5.57
CA ARG A 93 -1.52 14.35 -5.63
C ARG A 93 -0.68 13.79 -6.77
N GLN A 94 -1.02 12.62 -7.28
CA GLN A 94 -0.19 11.92 -8.25
C GLN A 94 -1.02 11.15 -9.28
N LEU A 95 -0.43 10.97 -10.45
CA LEU A 95 -0.88 10.08 -11.51
C LEU A 95 0.29 9.22 -11.99
N VAL A 96 -0.04 8.13 -12.67
CA VAL A 96 0.89 7.22 -13.32
C VAL A 96 0.58 7.20 -14.80
N VAL A 97 1.61 7.33 -15.63
CA VAL A 97 1.56 7.00 -17.06
C VAL A 97 2.18 5.62 -17.23
N ALA A 98 1.38 4.61 -17.53
CA ALA A 98 1.89 3.26 -17.79
C ALA A 98 2.59 3.19 -19.16
N PRO A 99 3.46 2.18 -19.42
CA PRO A 99 4.17 2.06 -20.70
C PRO A 99 3.23 1.93 -21.91
N ASN A 100 2.04 1.37 -21.70
CA ASN A 100 0.98 1.31 -22.71
C ASN A 100 0.16 2.61 -22.74
N GLY A 101 0.64 3.74 -22.23
CA GLY A 101 -0.02 5.05 -22.29
C GLY A 101 -1.19 5.24 -21.32
N ASP A 102 -1.60 4.23 -20.56
CA ASP A 102 -2.71 4.35 -19.61
C ASP A 102 -2.41 5.37 -18.51
N LEU A 103 -3.39 6.23 -18.21
CA LEU A 103 -3.33 7.23 -17.16
C LEU A 103 -4.11 6.73 -15.94
N LEU A 104 -3.41 6.54 -14.82
CA LEU A 104 -3.95 5.89 -13.62
C LEU A 104 -3.70 6.73 -12.35
N PRO A 105 -4.62 6.76 -11.37
CA PRO A 105 -4.38 7.42 -10.07
C PRO A 105 -3.37 6.64 -9.20
N CYS A 106 -3.24 5.33 -9.43
CA CYS A 106 -2.17 4.49 -8.92
C CYS A 106 -1.99 3.27 -9.85
N LEU A 107 -0.82 2.62 -9.83
CA LEU A 107 -0.55 1.45 -10.68
C LEU A 107 -1.59 0.33 -10.55
N ALA A 108 -2.10 0.11 -9.33
CA ALA A 108 -3.08 -0.94 -9.07
C ALA A 108 -4.51 -0.58 -9.53
N ALA A 109 -4.78 0.65 -9.97
CA ALA A 109 -6.11 1.09 -10.40
C ALA A 109 -6.58 0.39 -11.68
N ALA A 110 -5.66 -0.10 -12.51
CA ALA A 110 -5.97 -0.79 -13.77
C ALA A 110 -6.86 -2.04 -13.57
N GLN A 111 -6.88 -2.61 -12.36
CA GLN A 111 -7.69 -3.79 -12.06
C GLN A 111 -9.17 -3.48 -11.75
N LEU A 112 -9.55 -2.22 -11.58
CA LEU A 112 -10.88 -1.84 -11.10
C LEU A 112 -11.98 -1.89 -12.17
N GLY A 113 -11.63 -2.20 -13.42
CA GLY A 113 -12.59 -2.29 -14.54
C GLY A 113 -13.23 -0.95 -14.93
N LEU A 114 -12.75 0.18 -14.40
CA LEU A 114 -13.19 1.52 -14.76
C LEU A 114 -12.57 1.97 -16.10
N PRO A 115 -13.25 2.82 -16.90
CA PRO A 115 -12.69 3.35 -18.14
C PRO A 115 -11.36 4.10 -17.90
N ILE A 116 -10.29 3.64 -18.55
CA ILE A 116 -8.94 4.19 -18.37
C ILE A 116 -8.64 5.18 -19.50
N PRO A 117 -8.35 6.46 -19.20
CA PRO A 117 -7.89 7.41 -20.20
C PRO A 117 -6.45 7.08 -20.65
N SER A 118 -6.07 7.47 -21.86
CA SER A 118 -4.75 7.22 -22.42
C SER A 118 -4.04 8.53 -22.79
N ALA A 119 -2.78 8.66 -22.41
CA ALA A 119 -1.90 9.79 -22.73
C ALA A 119 -1.66 9.95 -24.24
N ARG A 120 -1.93 8.91 -25.05
CA ARG A 120 -1.82 8.99 -26.51
C ARG A 120 -3.00 9.71 -27.17
N THR A 121 -4.12 9.82 -26.46
CA THR A 121 -5.40 10.24 -27.05
C THR A 121 -6.10 11.33 -26.25
N ALA A 122 -5.68 11.58 -25.01
CA ALA A 122 -6.28 12.58 -24.13
C ALA A 122 -5.22 13.57 -23.64
N ASP A 123 -5.62 14.84 -23.49
CA ASP A 123 -4.85 15.81 -22.73
C ASP A 123 -4.72 15.38 -21.26
N LEU A 124 -3.52 15.56 -20.68
CA LEU A 124 -3.23 15.07 -19.33
C LEU A 124 -4.03 15.82 -18.27
N ALA A 125 -4.20 17.14 -18.41
CA ALA A 125 -4.99 17.94 -17.48
C ALA A 125 -6.47 17.59 -17.58
N GLY A 126 -6.99 17.44 -18.80
CA GLY A 126 -8.35 16.97 -19.05
C GLY A 126 -8.61 15.58 -18.45
N ALA A 127 -7.70 14.62 -18.65
CA ALA A 127 -7.80 13.29 -18.06
C ALA A 127 -7.79 13.35 -16.52
N TRP A 128 -6.91 14.15 -15.93
CA TRP A 128 -6.84 14.34 -14.47
C TRP A 128 -8.11 14.96 -13.88
N GLN A 129 -8.66 15.98 -14.53
CA GLN A 129 -9.78 16.76 -13.99
C GLN A 129 -11.13 16.10 -14.26
N HIS A 130 -11.31 15.46 -15.43
CA HIS A 130 -12.65 15.11 -15.93
C HIS A 130 -12.88 13.62 -16.17
N SER A 131 -11.84 12.77 -16.14
CA SER A 131 -12.07 11.34 -16.37
C SER A 131 -12.85 10.70 -15.21
N ALA A 132 -13.65 9.69 -15.56
CA ALA A 132 -14.39 8.90 -14.57
C ALA A 132 -13.45 8.22 -13.58
N LEU A 133 -12.32 7.66 -14.04
CA LEU A 133 -11.36 6.97 -13.20
C LEU A 133 -10.78 7.88 -12.10
N PHE A 134 -10.32 9.08 -12.44
CA PHE A 134 -9.70 9.99 -11.46
C PHE A 134 -10.71 10.57 -10.47
N ASN A 135 -11.99 10.70 -10.87
CA ASN A 135 -13.03 11.25 -10.01
C ASN A 135 -13.83 10.19 -9.23
N ALA A 136 -13.74 8.90 -9.56
CA ALA A 136 -14.52 7.83 -8.95
C ALA A 136 -14.46 7.81 -7.41
N PHE A 137 -13.26 8.01 -6.85
CA PHE A 137 -13.01 8.00 -5.41
C PHE A 137 -12.29 9.24 -4.90
N ARG A 138 -12.37 10.36 -5.64
CA ARG A 138 -11.76 11.63 -5.24
C ARG A 138 -12.62 12.33 -4.18
N GLY A 139 -11.98 12.88 -3.15
CA GLY A 139 -12.67 13.49 -2.02
C GLY A 139 -13.43 12.47 -1.16
N THR A 140 -14.47 12.91 -0.46
CA THR A 140 -15.20 12.07 0.52
C THR A 140 -16.67 11.81 0.16
N GLY A 141 -17.20 12.44 -0.90
CA GLY A 141 -18.62 12.34 -1.28
C GLY A 141 -19.08 10.94 -1.71
N TRP A 142 -18.18 10.09 -2.18
CA TRP A 142 -18.46 8.72 -2.64
C TRP A 142 -18.55 7.71 -1.47
N MET A 143 -18.07 8.06 -0.29
CA MET A 143 -17.81 7.09 0.78
C MET A 143 -19.09 6.40 1.30
N PRO A 144 -19.07 5.07 1.50
CA PRO A 144 -20.16 4.36 2.18
C PRO A 144 -20.06 4.52 3.70
N GLN A 145 -21.02 3.95 4.43
CA GLN A 145 -20.85 3.74 5.87
C GLN A 145 -19.84 2.60 6.13
N PRO A 146 -19.02 2.66 7.21
CA PRO A 146 -18.98 3.70 8.24
C PRO A 146 -18.17 4.97 7.86
N CYS A 147 -17.44 4.97 6.74
CA CYS A 147 -16.54 6.06 6.36
C CYS A 147 -17.25 7.43 6.24
N ARG A 148 -18.48 7.45 5.70
CA ARG A 148 -19.25 8.67 5.46
C ARG A 148 -19.42 9.53 6.71
N SER A 149 -19.66 8.93 7.86
CA SER A 149 -19.79 9.63 9.16
C SER A 149 -18.58 9.46 10.08
N CYS A 150 -17.47 8.91 9.58
CA CYS A 150 -16.25 8.74 10.37
C CYS A 150 -15.54 10.09 10.56
N ALA A 151 -15.03 10.36 11.76
CA ALA A 151 -14.23 11.54 12.04
C ALA A 151 -12.91 11.58 11.25
N LEU A 152 -12.36 10.42 10.90
CA LEU A 152 -11.08 10.29 10.20
C LEU A 152 -11.20 10.32 8.67
N ARG A 153 -12.41 10.49 8.11
CA ARG A 153 -12.65 10.35 6.67
C ARG A 153 -11.83 11.32 5.81
N ASP A 154 -11.53 12.49 6.35
CA ASP A 154 -10.76 13.54 5.66
C ASP A 154 -9.24 13.37 5.87
N GLU A 155 -8.83 12.45 6.76
CA GLU A 155 -7.43 12.11 7.06
C GLU A 155 -6.97 10.87 6.28
N ASP A 156 -7.69 9.75 6.41
CA ASP A 156 -7.33 8.47 5.78
C ASP A 156 -7.94 8.28 4.39
N LEU A 157 -8.92 9.13 4.03
CA LEU A 157 -9.63 9.11 2.76
C LEU A 157 -10.23 7.73 2.43
N GLY A 158 -10.62 6.99 3.47
CA GLY A 158 -11.18 5.64 3.38
C GLY A 158 -10.13 4.56 3.09
N GLY A 159 -8.85 4.88 3.00
CA GLY A 159 -7.78 3.92 2.68
C GLY A 159 -7.68 3.53 1.21
N CYS A 160 -7.14 2.35 0.94
CA CYS A 160 -6.79 1.87 -0.40
C CYS A 160 -7.98 1.23 -1.14
N ARG A 161 -8.46 1.89 -2.20
CA ARG A 161 -9.57 1.40 -3.04
C ARG A 161 -9.22 0.09 -3.77
N CYS A 162 -7.94 -0.05 -4.15
CA CYS A 162 -7.43 -1.26 -4.80
C CYS A 162 -7.38 -2.46 -3.86
N GLN A 163 -7.12 -2.24 -2.57
CA GLN A 163 -7.14 -3.29 -1.56
C GLN A 163 -8.57 -3.68 -1.23
N ALA A 164 -9.45 -2.68 -1.03
CA ALA A 164 -10.88 -2.92 -0.86
C ALA A 164 -11.43 -3.82 -1.97
N PHE A 165 -11.24 -3.44 -3.23
CA PHE A 165 -11.67 -4.25 -4.38
C PHE A 165 -11.13 -5.68 -4.38
N GLN A 166 -9.84 -5.87 -4.09
CA GLN A 166 -9.26 -7.21 -4.10
C GLN A 166 -9.77 -8.13 -2.99
N LEU A 167 -10.16 -7.56 -1.86
CA LEU A 167 -10.59 -8.32 -0.68
C LEU A 167 -12.11 -8.48 -0.61
N THR A 168 -12.88 -7.57 -1.21
CA THR A 168 -14.34 -7.55 -1.11
C THR A 168 -15.04 -7.68 -2.46
N GLY A 169 -14.34 -7.46 -3.58
CA GLY A 169 -14.94 -7.30 -4.91
C GLY A 169 -15.53 -5.91 -5.16
N ASP A 170 -15.50 -5.00 -4.18
CA ASP A 170 -16.06 -3.65 -4.27
C ASP A 170 -15.01 -2.59 -3.92
N ALA A 171 -14.67 -1.75 -4.89
CA ALA A 171 -13.71 -0.65 -4.73
C ALA A 171 -14.24 0.51 -3.87
N ALA A 172 -15.56 0.63 -3.71
CA ALA A 172 -16.19 1.62 -2.84
C ALA A 172 -16.22 1.17 -1.38
N ALA A 173 -16.07 -0.14 -1.09
CA ALA A 173 -16.10 -0.65 0.27
C ALA A 173 -15.03 -0.01 1.18
N THR A 174 -15.31 0.08 2.48
CA THR A 174 -14.31 0.48 3.48
C THR A 174 -13.10 -0.44 3.42
N ASP A 175 -11.90 0.12 3.34
CA ASP A 175 -10.65 -0.66 3.28
C ASP A 175 -10.60 -1.67 4.45
N PRO A 176 -10.51 -2.98 4.19
CA PRO A 176 -10.45 -4.01 5.23
C PRO A 176 -9.28 -3.88 6.21
N ALA A 177 -8.23 -3.11 5.89
CA ALA A 177 -7.20 -2.75 6.86
C ALA A 177 -7.76 -1.92 8.05
N CYS A 178 -8.86 -1.18 7.83
CA CYS A 178 -9.55 -0.47 8.89
C CYS A 178 -10.30 -1.44 9.81
N ARG A 179 -10.08 -1.32 11.12
CA ARG A 179 -10.79 -2.09 12.16
C ARG A 179 -12.30 -1.90 12.17
N LEU A 180 -12.81 -0.83 11.54
CA LEU A 180 -14.23 -0.53 11.42
C LEU A 180 -14.85 -1.13 10.15
N SER A 181 -14.04 -1.71 9.26
CA SER A 181 -14.56 -2.38 8.06
C SER A 181 -15.35 -3.63 8.45
N PRO A 182 -16.53 -3.87 7.86
CA PRO A 182 -17.24 -5.15 8.01
C PRO A 182 -16.42 -6.36 7.55
N HIS A 183 -15.40 -6.13 6.72
CA HIS A 183 -14.52 -7.17 6.18
C HIS A 183 -13.16 -7.25 6.88
N HIS A 184 -12.98 -6.60 8.03
CA HIS A 184 -11.71 -6.54 8.74
C HIS A 184 -11.15 -7.93 9.11
N ASP A 185 -12.03 -8.90 9.37
CA ASP A 185 -11.61 -10.26 9.70
C ASP A 185 -10.84 -10.95 8.58
N THR A 186 -11.05 -10.58 7.31
CA THR A 186 -10.26 -11.09 6.17
C THR A 186 -8.79 -10.69 6.30
N VAL A 187 -8.52 -9.48 6.78
CA VAL A 187 -7.16 -8.98 7.03
C VAL A 187 -6.57 -9.63 8.28
N ARG A 188 -7.35 -9.72 9.37
CA ARG A 188 -6.90 -10.38 10.61
C ARG A 188 -6.53 -11.84 10.39
N ALA A 189 -7.32 -12.59 9.63
CA ALA A 189 -7.05 -13.97 9.30
C ALA A 189 -5.75 -14.11 8.48
N ALA A 190 -5.50 -13.19 7.55
CA ALA A 190 -4.29 -13.17 6.73
C ALA A 190 -3.03 -12.76 7.53
N ALA A 191 -3.19 -11.93 8.56
CA ALA A 191 -2.13 -11.50 9.48
C ALA A 191 -1.80 -12.50 10.60
N GLY A 192 -2.41 -13.69 10.56
CA GLY A 192 -2.11 -14.79 11.46
C GLY A 192 -0.71 -15.40 11.26
N VAL A 193 -0.53 -16.66 11.69
CA VAL A 193 0.78 -17.33 11.61
C VAL A 193 1.23 -17.45 10.15
N PRO A 194 2.43 -16.96 9.78
CA PRO A 194 2.95 -17.08 8.42
C PRO A 194 3.05 -18.55 8.00
N VAL A 195 2.53 -18.87 6.81
CA VAL A 195 2.62 -20.22 6.27
C VAL A 195 3.76 -20.25 5.26
N ARG A 196 4.75 -21.12 5.49
CA ARG A 196 5.84 -21.37 4.52
C ARG A 196 5.33 -22.27 3.40
N VAL A 197 4.66 -21.68 2.43
CA VAL A 197 4.37 -22.29 1.13
C VAL A 197 5.37 -21.77 0.08
N PRO A 198 5.70 -22.55 -0.97
CA PRO A 198 6.50 -22.05 -2.08
C PRO A 198 5.85 -20.81 -2.71
N ALA A 199 6.62 -19.74 -2.87
CA ALA A 199 6.14 -18.56 -3.56
C ALA A 199 5.83 -18.89 -5.03
N ILE A 200 4.76 -18.30 -5.55
CA ILE A 200 4.38 -18.38 -6.96
C ILE A 200 5.13 -17.28 -7.70
N PRO A 201 6.18 -17.61 -8.49
CA PRO A 201 6.96 -16.61 -9.19
C PRO A 201 6.18 -16.07 -10.39
N ARG A 202 6.40 -14.79 -10.71
CA ARG A 202 6.03 -14.26 -12.02
C ARG A 202 6.96 -14.90 -13.04
N ARG A 203 6.51 -15.94 -13.73
CA ARG A 203 7.22 -16.46 -14.91
C ARG A 203 7.10 -15.40 -16.02
N ALA A 204 8.21 -14.80 -16.42
CA ALA A 204 8.29 -14.14 -17.71
C ALA A 204 8.12 -15.26 -18.75
N ARG A 205 7.04 -15.22 -19.52
CA ARG A 205 6.92 -16.00 -20.75
C ARG A 205 7.49 -15.14 -21.86
#